data_AF-A0A1X9NCP6-F1
#
_entry.id   AF-A0A1X9NCP6-F1
#
_cell.length_a   1.000
_cell.length_b   1.000
_cell.length_c   1.000
_cell.angle_alpha   90.00
_cell.angle_beta   90.00
_cell.angle_gamma   90.00
#
_symmetry.space_group_name_H-M   'P 1'
#
loop_
_entity.id
_entity.type
_entity.pdbx_description
1 polymer ?
#
loop_
_entity_poly.entity_id
_entity_poly.type
_entity_poly.pdbx_seq_one_letter_code
_entity_poly.pdbx_strand_id
1 'polypeptide(L)'
;MKLIFSQNSIFHLYRLGLVVTGITQKKYRLRNDEEMKSLIRYCNRSDNTSVCKQYDAFLHSLEPEMLTEIELLTGSLFEETKIRLVG
;
A
#
# COMPACT_ATOMS: atom_id res chain seq x y z
N MET A 1 4.16 -14.92 -9.54
CA MET A 1 2.82 -15.02 -8.91
C MET A 1 2.05 -13.74 -9.23
N LYS A 2 0.76 -13.83 -9.56
CA LYS A 2 -0.07 -12.66 -9.87
C LYS A 2 -0.85 -12.27 -8.61
N LEU A 3 -0.66 -11.06 -8.13
CA LEU A 3 -1.44 -10.52 -7.00
C LEU A 3 -2.88 -10.30 -7.48
N ILE A 4 -3.83 -10.99 -6.88
CA ILE A 4 -5.25 -10.84 -7.18
C ILE A 4 -5.91 -10.17 -5.97
N PHE A 5 -6.30 -8.92 -6.16
CA PHE A 5 -6.96 -8.14 -5.13
C PHE A 5 -8.48 -8.29 -5.21
N SER A 6 -9.14 -8.29 -4.05
CA SER A 6 -10.59 -8.12 -4.00
C SER A 6 -10.98 -6.73 -4.50
N GLN A 7 -12.26 -6.54 -4.84
CA GLN A 7 -12.76 -5.22 -5.23
C GLN A 7 -12.55 -4.17 -4.13
N ASN A 8 -12.64 -4.58 -2.86
CA ASN A 8 -12.38 -3.72 -1.72
C ASN A 8 -10.91 -3.27 -1.69
N SER A 9 -9.97 -4.21 -1.82
CA SER A 9 -8.55 -3.86 -1.81
C SER A 9 -8.14 -3.02 -3.01
N ILE A 10 -8.75 -3.24 -4.19
CA ILE A 10 -8.54 -2.39 -5.37
C ILE A 10 -8.98 -0.94 -5.10
N PHE A 11 -10.12 -0.75 -4.45
CA PHE A 11 -10.60 0.57 -4.07
C PHE A 11 -9.61 1.29 -3.14
N HIS A 12 -9.12 0.61 -2.11
CA HIS A 12 -8.12 1.18 -1.20
C HIS A 12 -6.79 1.46 -1.89
N LEU A 13 -6.32 0.57 -2.76
CA LEU A 13 -5.11 0.77 -3.55
C LEU A 13 -5.21 1.98 -4.48
N TYR A 14 -6.38 2.19 -5.10
CA TYR A 14 -6.62 3.36 -5.95
C TYR A 14 -6.58 4.66 -5.15
N ARG A 15 -7.25 4.68 -3.98
CA ARG A 15 -7.19 5.84 -3.06
C ARG A 15 -5.78 6.15 -2.61
N LEU A 16 -5.01 5.12 -2.29
CA LEU A 16 -3.61 5.24 -1.92
C LEU A 16 -2.80 5.90 -3.06
N GLY A 17 -3.03 5.47 -4.31
CA GLY A 17 -2.42 6.07 -5.49
C GLY A 17 -2.72 7.56 -5.62
N LEU A 18 -3.98 7.97 -5.41
CA LEU A 18 -4.37 9.39 -5.47
C LEU A 18 -3.68 10.24 -4.39
N VAL A 19 -3.61 9.74 -3.15
CA VAL A 19 -2.93 10.46 -2.06
C VAL A 19 -1.45 10.64 -2.35
N VAL A 20 -0.78 9.57 -2.81
CA VAL A 20 0.63 9.64 -3.19
C VAL A 20 0.85 10.58 -4.37
N THR A 21 -0.05 10.60 -5.36
CA THR A 21 0.01 11.56 -6.47
C THR A 21 -0.14 13.00 -5.98
N GLY A 22 -1.03 13.27 -5.01
CA GLY A 22 -1.17 14.61 -4.43
C GLY A 22 0.12 15.13 -3.78
N ILE A 23 0.91 14.23 -3.20
CA ILE A 23 2.16 14.57 -2.51
C ILE A 23 3.35 14.63 -3.47
N THR A 24 3.48 13.63 -4.33
CA THR A 24 4.68 13.43 -5.18
C THR A 24 4.54 14.05 -6.57
N GLN A 25 3.33 14.48 -6.96
CA GLN A 25 2.95 14.85 -8.33
C GLN A 25 3.14 13.73 -9.37
N LYS A 26 3.54 12.52 -8.94
CA LYS A 26 3.69 11.36 -9.80
C LYS A 26 2.37 10.60 -9.88
N LYS A 27 1.85 10.45 -11.10
CA LYS A 27 0.60 9.73 -11.36
C LYS A 27 0.85 8.23 -11.34
N TYR A 28 0.22 7.53 -10.40
CA TYR A 28 0.19 6.06 -10.35
C TYR A 28 -1.11 5.57 -10.98
N ARG A 29 -1.05 5.11 -12.23
CA ARG A 29 -2.22 4.63 -12.99
C ARG A 29 -2.55 3.16 -12.73
N LEU A 30 -1.68 2.46 -12.00
CA LEU A 30 -1.81 1.03 -11.64
C LEU A 30 -2.06 0.15 -12.86
N ARG A 31 -1.44 0.49 -14.00
CA ARG A 31 -1.66 -0.23 -15.28
C ARG A 31 -0.90 -1.54 -15.36
N ASN A 32 0.13 -1.68 -14.53
CA ASN A 32 0.98 -2.85 -14.48
C ASN A 32 1.45 -3.12 -13.04
N ASP A 33 1.91 -4.34 -12.83
CA ASP A 33 2.35 -4.83 -11.53
C ASP A 33 3.52 -4.02 -10.97
N GLU A 34 4.43 -3.52 -11.82
CA GLU A 34 5.61 -2.76 -11.38
C GLU A 34 5.23 -1.40 -10.80
N GLU A 35 4.28 -0.70 -11.41
CA GLU A 35 3.77 0.57 -10.92
C GLU A 35 3.06 0.40 -9.57
N MET A 36 2.27 -0.67 -9.44
CA MET A 36 1.61 -1.04 -8.20
C MET A 36 2.61 -1.40 -7.10
N LYS A 37 3.59 -2.27 -7.38
CA LYS A 37 4.65 -2.63 -6.43
C LYS A 37 5.48 -1.42 -6.01
N SER A 38 5.74 -0.49 -6.93
CA SER A 38 6.44 0.76 -6.62
C SER A 38 5.64 1.64 -5.67
N LEU A 39 4.32 1.77 -5.90
CA LEU A 39 3.43 2.49 -4.99
C LEU A 39 3.44 1.87 -3.60
N ILE A 40 3.26 0.55 -3.50
CA ILE A 40 3.21 -0.16 -2.21
C ILE A 40 4.51 0.02 -1.44
N ARG A 41 5.67 -0.15 -2.09
CA ARG A 41 6.99 0.07 -1.47
C ARG A 41 7.20 1.50 -1.01
N TYR A 42 6.73 2.48 -1.77
CA TYR A 42 6.77 3.88 -1.36
C TYR A 42 5.92 4.11 -0.11
N CYS A 43 4.70 3.59 -0.08
CA CYS A 43 3.78 3.78 1.04
C CYS A 43 4.31 3.14 2.34
N ASN A 44 4.89 1.94 2.24
CA ASN A 44 5.52 1.25 3.38
C ASN A 44 6.69 2.04 4.01
N ARG A 45 7.37 2.87 3.22
CA ARG A 45 8.54 3.65 3.64
C ARG A 45 8.23 5.13 3.84
N SER A 46 6.98 5.54 3.69
CA SER A 46 6.61 6.93 3.82
C SER A 46 6.51 7.31 5.29
N ASP A 47 7.00 8.50 5.65
CA ASP A 47 6.77 9.12 6.96
C ASP A 47 5.57 10.08 6.92
N ASN A 48 4.92 10.21 5.75
CA ASN A 48 3.77 11.10 5.61
C ASN A 48 2.53 10.47 6.27
N THR A 49 1.99 11.13 7.29
CA THR A 49 0.84 10.64 8.06
C THR A 49 -0.37 10.28 7.20
N SER A 50 -0.66 11.05 6.14
CA SER A 50 -1.79 10.76 5.23
C SER A 50 -1.54 9.50 4.41
N VAL A 51 -0.31 9.27 3.95
CA VAL A 51 0.09 8.05 3.25
C VAL A 51 0.00 6.86 4.19
N CYS A 52 0.56 6.96 5.40
CA CYS A 52 0.55 5.87 6.37
C CYS A 52 -0.87 5.45 6.75
N LYS A 53 -1.78 6.41 7.00
CA LYS A 53 -3.19 6.11 7.32
C LYS A 53 -3.92 5.40 6.18
N GLN A 54 -3.69 5.84 4.94
CA GLN A 54 -4.32 5.16 3.79
C GLN A 54 -3.68 3.80 3.50
N TYR A 55 -2.38 3.67 3.75
CA TYR A 55 -1.66 2.41 3.59
C TYR A 55 -2.16 1.38 4.60
N ASP A 56 -2.35 1.77 5.85
CA ASP A 56 -2.96 0.93 6.88
C ASP A 56 -4.38 0.47 6.51
N ALA A 57 -5.22 1.39 6.00
CA ALA A 57 -6.55 1.03 5.51
C ALA A 57 -6.50 0.05 4.33
N PHE A 58 -5.50 0.18 3.44
CA PHE A 58 -5.27 -0.78 2.37
C PHE A 58 -4.88 -2.15 2.92
N LEU A 59 -3.96 -2.23 3.88
CA LEU A 59 -3.53 -3.50 4.46
C LEU A 59 -4.69 -4.21 5.17
N HIS A 60 -5.54 -3.50 5.91
CA HIS A 60 -6.75 -4.06 6.55
C HIS A 60 -7.81 -4.53 5.55
N SER A 61 -7.72 -4.12 4.29
CA SER A 61 -8.62 -4.58 3.22
C SER A 61 -8.11 -5.84 2.51
N LEU A 62 -6.93 -6.35 2.87
CA LEU A 62 -6.32 -7.52 2.26
C LEU A 62 -6.73 -8.81 2.97
N GLU A 63 -6.86 -9.87 2.17
CA GLU A 63 -6.94 -11.24 2.68
C GLU A 63 -5.58 -11.64 3.30
N PRO A 64 -5.56 -12.58 4.28
CA PRO A 64 -4.33 -12.98 4.96
C PRO A 64 -3.19 -13.44 4.03
N GLU A 65 -3.50 -14.17 2.97
CA GLU A 65 -2.49 -14.65 2.00
C GLU A 65 -1.85 -13.48 1.24
N MET A 66 -2.65 -12.44 0.98
CA MET A 66 -2.16 -11.23 0.31
C MET A 66 -1.31 -10.39 1.24
N LEU A 67 -1.60 -10.36 2.54
CA LEU A 67 -0.74 -9.71 3.52
C LEU A 67 0.67 -10.30 3.52
N THR A 68 0.79 -11.63 3.55
CA THR A 68 2.10 -12.32 3.47
C THR A 68 2.86 -11.93 2.21
N GLU A 69 2.19 -11.86 1.05
CA GLU A 69 2.82 -11.42 -0.19
C GLU A 69 3.28 -9.96 -0.16
N ILE A 70 2.51 -9.07 0.47
CA ILE A 70 2.92 -7.69 0.67
C ILE A 70 4.12 -7.59 1.60
N GLU A 71 4.16 -8.36 2.68
CA GLU A 71 5.31 -8.42 3.60
C GLU A 71 6.58 -8.91 2.90
N LEU A 72 6.47 -9.94 2.05
CA LEU A 72 7.58 -10.40 1.21
C LEU A 72 8.03 -9.33 0.20
N LEU A 73 7.09 -8.57 -0.37
CA LEU A 73 7.37 -7.50 -1.33
C LEU A 73 8.08 -6.30 -0.68
N THR A 74 7.71 -5.95 0.55
CA THR A 74 8.22 -4.75 1.24
C THR A 74 9.41 -5.03 2.14
N GLY A 75 9.56 -6.28 2.60
CA GLY A 75 10.53 -6.67 3.62
C GLY A 75 10.20 -6.13 5.01
N SER A 76 8.93 -5.80 5.28
CA SER A 76 8.46 -5.27 6.56
C SER A 76 7.24 -6.06 7.03
N LEU A 77 7.22 -6.44 8.31
CA LEU A 77 6.07 -7.09 8.92
C LEU A 77 4.94 -6.08 9.10
N PHE A 78 3.70 -6.51 8.92
CA PHE A 78 2.52 -5.67 9.07
C PHE A 78 2.45 -4.98 10.45
N GLU A 79 2.79 -5.71 11.52
CA GLU A 79 2.83 -5.21 12.90
C GLU A 79 3.80 -4.01 13.08
N GLU A 80 4.89 -3.92 12.31
CA GLU A 80 5.85 -2.81 12.39
C GLU A 80 5.28 -1.50 11.82
N THR A 81 4.38 -1.61 10.82
CA THR A 81 3.72 -0.46 10.19
C THR A 81 2.72 0.17 11.17
N LYS A 82 2.08 -0.64 12.01
CA LYS A 82 1.14 -0.22 13.05
C LYS A 82 1.80 0.59 14.16
N ILE A 83 3.02 0.22 14.57
CA ILE A 83 3.78 0.93 15.63
C ILE A 83 4.09 2.38 15.20
N ARG A 84 4.37 2.64 13.92
CA ARG A 84 4.69 3.98 13.41
C ARG A 84 3.50 4.96 13.43
N LEU A 85 2.27 4.47 13.48
CA LEU A 85 1.06 5.31 13.47
C LEU A 85 0.62 5.74 14.88
N VAL A 86 1.12 5.06 15.91
CA VAL A 86 0.75 5.30 17.33
C VAL A 86 1.89 5.97 18.11
N GLY A 87 3.10 6.03 17.54
CA GLY A 87 4.28 6.70 18.09
C GLY A 87 4.34 8.21 17.81
#